data_AF-A0A7J4PUX4-F1
#
_entry.id   AF-A0A7J4PUX4-F1
#
_cell.length_a   1.000
_cell.length_b   1.000
_cell.length_c   1.000
_cell.angle_alpha   90.00
_cell.angle_beta   90.00
_cell.angle_gamma   90.00
#
_symmetry.space_group_name_H-M   'P 1'
#
loop_
_entity.id
_entity.type
_entity.pdbx_description
1 polymer ?
#
loop_
_entity_poly.entity_id
_entity_poly.type
_entity_poly.pdbx_seq_one_letter_code
_entity_poly.pdbx_strand_id
1 'polypeptide(L)'
;MVAGYSEERLIEIWEKSRSNWHRPQLPRPIIDGSKDGESFPFRNYRIVVGPKTLEKGDQYLENLFDHLIVHYLFCPRSIETAGRLALAAREGLSNGNPNRARRMVNLFSDIVVDTFRLERSEEDEEKVLLGWTDLAGQDISPLDEAVVGFLGDLWGVDLPSFDLPESEMLLSV
;
A
#
# COMPACT_ATOMS: atom_id res chain seq x y z
N MET A 1 20.54 -16.43 -5.02
CA MET A 1 19.85 -17.06 -3.86
C MET A 1 19.93 -16.06 -2.74
N VAL A 2 18.80 -15.42 -2.40
CA VAL A 2 18.72 -14.62 -1.16
C VAL A 2 18.65 -15.62 -0.02
N ALA A 3 19.60 -15.54 0.90
CA ALA A 3 19.65 -16.40 2.06
C ALA A 3 18.54 -15.96 3.05
N GLY A 4 17.68 -16.89 3.48
CA GLY A 4 17.24 -16.90 4.88
C GLY A 4 15.76 -16.71 5.20
N TYR A 5 14.88 -16.32 4.27
CA TYR A 5 13.45 -16.26 4.60
C TYR A 5 12.76 -17.59 4.28
N SER A 6 12.29 -18.30 5.31
CA SER A 6 11.61 -19.58 5.11
C SER A 6 10.15 -19.38 4.69
N GLU A 7 9.65 -20.26 3.82
CA GLU A 7 8.24 -20.24 3.41
C GLU A 7 7.32 -20.45 4.62
N GLU A 8 7.77 -21.26 5.60
CA GLU A 8 7.08 -21.45 6.88
C GLU A 8 6.89 -20.13 7.63
N ARG A 9 7.93 -19.29 7.72
CA ARG A 9 7.84 -18.01 8.42
C ARG A 9 6.88 -17.06 7.73
N LEU A 10 6.89 -17.03 6.40
CA LEU A 10 5.95 -16.22 5.62
C LEU A 10 4.50 -16.64 5.88
N ILE A 11 4.26 -17.96 5.97
CA ILE A 11 2.94 -18.51 6.28
C ILE A 11 2.52 -18.15 7.70
N GLU A 12 3.40 -18.22 8.69
CA GLU A 12 3.08 -17.82 10.07
C GLU A 12 2.59 -16.37 10.15
N ILE A 13 3.28 -15.45 9.46
CA ILE A 13 2.89 -14.03 9.43
C ILE A 13 1.58 -13.84 8.68
N TRP A 14 1.40 -14.54 7.56
CA TRP A 14 0.14 -14.55 6.84
C TRP A 14 -1.02 -15.00 7.73
N GLU A 15 -0.88 -16.11 8.47
CA GLU A 15 -1.93 -16.60 9.36
C GLU A 15 -2.21 -15.60 10.50
N LYS A 16 -1.19 -14.87 10.99
CA LYS A 16 -1.39 -13.76 11.93
C LYS A 16 -2.29 -12.67 11.31
N SER A 17 -1.94 -12.16 10.12
CA SER A 17 -2.79 -11.21 9.38
C SER A 17 -4.21 -11.75 9.13
N ARG A 18 -4.37 -13.05 8.86
CA ARG A 18 -5.68 -13.68 8.67
C ARG A 18 -6.52 -13.76 9.93
N SER A 19 -5.91 -13.85 11.11
CA SER A 19 -6.61 -13.75 12.39
C SER A 19 -7.12 -12.34 12.67
N ASN A 20 -6.42 -11.30 12.17
CA ASN A 20 -6.87 -9.91 12.23
C ASN A 20 -7.98 -9.62 11.20
N TRP A 21 -7.88 -10.21 10.02
CA TRP A 21 -8.76 -9.94 8.88
C TRP A 21 -9.45 -11.19 8.36
N HIS A 22 -10.64 -11.50 8.88
CA HIS A 22 -11.36 -12.75 8.57
C HIS A 22 -11.94 -12.82 7.14
N ARG A 23 -12.12 -11.68 6.47
CA ARG A 23 -12.66 -11.55 5.12
C ARG A 23 -11.81 -10.55 4.32
N PRO A 24 -11.77 -10.65 2.98
CA PRO A 24 -12.27 -11.78 2.18
C PRO A 24 -11.37 -13.00 2.35
N GLN A 25 -11.82 -14.16 1.90
CA GLN A 25 -11.01 -15.38 1.89
C GLN A 25 -9.99 -15.27 0.76
N LEU A 26 -8.71 -15.17 1.11
CA LEU A 26 -7.61 -15.03 0.17
C LEU A 26 -6.68 -16.25 0.28
N PRO A 27 -6.12 -16.73 -0.84
CA PRO A 27 -5.11 -17.78 -0.82
C PRO A 27 -3.81 -17.28 -0.17
N ARG A 28 -3.02 -18.22 0.36
CA ARG A 28 -1.69 -17.94 0.93
C ARG A 28 -0.78 -17.21 -0.08
N PRO A 29 0.12 -16.31 0.38
CA PRO A 29 1.07 -15.63 -0.49
C PRO A 29 2.04 -16.60 -1.18
N ILE A 30 2.79 -16.10 -2.14
CA ILE A 30 3.92 -16.80 -2.77
C ILE A 30 5.17 -15.95 -2.73
N ILE A 31 6.30 -16.61 -2.57
CA ILE A 31 7.61 -16.02 -2.80
C ILE A 31 7.89 -16.04 -4.30
N ASP A 32 8.28 -14.89 -4.85
CA ASP A 32 8.80 -14.82 -6.21
C ASP A 32 10.31 -14.57 -6.18
N GLY A 33 11.07 -15.54 -6.70
CA GLY A 33 12.53 -15.47 -6.80
C GLY A 33 13.02 -14.73 -8.05
N SER A 34 12.12 -14.29 -8.94
CA SER A 34 12.50 -13.47 -10.10
C SER A 34 12.92 -12.06 -9.67
N LYS A 35 13.89 -11.48 -10.39
CA LYS A 35 14.49 -10.18 -10.06
C LYS A 35 13.64 -8.97 -10.50
N ASP A 36 12.44 -9.20 -11.03
CA ASP A 36 11.62 -8.14 -11.63
C ASP A 36 10.81 -7.42 -10.55
N GLY A 37 11.46 -6.43 -9.95
CA GLY A 37 10.98 -5.62 -8.83
C GLY A 37 9.88 -4.61 -9.14
N GLU A 38 9.02 -4.83 -10.14
CA GLU A 38 7.96 -3.89 -10.51
C GLU A 38 6.63 -4.57 -10.89
N SER A 39 6.45 -5.87 -10.63
CA SER A 39 5.14 -6.49 -10.86
C SER A 39 4.15 -6.03 -9.78
N PHE A 40 2.91 -5.78 -10.22
CA PHE A 40 1.75 -5.63 -9.33
C PHE A 40 1.75 -6.79 -8.30
N PRO A 41 1.45 -6.55 -7.01
CA PRO A 41 1.72 -7.50 -5.92
C PRO A 41 0.79 -8.72 -5.93
N PHE A 42 0.09 -9.00 -7.03
CA PHE A 42 -0.86 -10.09 -7.15
C PHE A 42 -0.63 -10.94 -8.40
N ARG A 43 -0.63 -12.26 -8.22
CA ARG A 43 -0.65 -13.25 -9.31
C ARG A 43 -1.70 -14.31 -8.98
N ASN A 44 -2.72 -14.42 -9.82
CA ASN A 44 -3.86 -15.33 -9.61
C ASN A 44 -4.47 -15.22 -8.20
N TYR A 45 -4.80 -13.98 -7.78
CA TYR A 45 -5.36 -13.65 -6.46
C TYR A 45 -4.43 -13.96 -5.25
N ARG A 46 -3.19 -14.35 -5.48
CA ARG A 46 -2.18 -14.56 -4.43
C ARG A 46 -1.30 -13.32 -4.32
N ILE A 47 -1.03 -12.88 -3.09
CA ILE A 47 -0.01 -11.86 -2.82
C ILE A 47 1.36 -12.43 -3.20
N VAL A 48 2.12 -11.66 -3.96
CA VAL A 48 3.46 -12.01 -4.43
C VAL A 48 4.48 -11.21 -3.64
N VAL A 49 5.41 -11.90 -2.98
CA VAL A 49 6.43 -11.28 -2.14
C VAL A 49 7.80 -11.51 -2.78
N GLY A 50 8.46 -10.41 -3.15
CA GLY A 50 9.79 -10.44 -3.75
C GLY A 50 10.91 -10.41 -2.71
N PRO A 51 12.16 -10.66 -3.11
CA PRO A 51 13.27 -10.81 -2.16
C PRO A 51 13.56 -9.55 -1.36
N LYS A 52 13.49 -8.36 -1.99
CA LYS A 52 13.65 -7.07 -1.30
C LYS A 52 12.60 -6.85 -0.20
N THR A 53 11.38 -7.35 -0.42
CA THR A 53 10.30 -7.24 0.56
C THR A 53 10.54 -8.18 1.74
N LEU A 54 11.05 -9.39 1.48
CA LEU A 54 11.41 -10.35 2.53
C LEU A 54 12.52 -9.82 3.45
N GLU A 55 13.46 -9.06 2.89
CA GLU A 55 14.57 -8.44 3.64
C GLU A 55 14.11 -7.36 4.63
N LYS A 56 12.90 -6.81 4.48
CA LYS A 56 12.33 -5.79 5.40
C LYS A 56 11.82 -6.36 6.72
N GLY A 57 11.75 -7.68 6.85
CA GLY A 57 11.40 -8.36 8.10
C GLY A 57 9.90 -8.47 8.37
N ASP A 58 9.60 -9.10 9.51
CA ASP A 58 8.28 -9.69 9.76
C ASP A 58 7.17 -8.66 9.93
N GLN A 59 7.44 -7.57 10.65
CA GLN A 59 6.46 -6.51 10.90
C GLN A 59 6.10 -5.75 9.62
N TYR A 60 7.08 -5.55 8.73
CA TYR A 60 6.81 -4.97 7.42
C TYR A 60 5.95 -5.90 6.56
N LEU A 61 6.23 -7.21 6.59
CA LEU A 61 5.45 -8.21 5.86
C LEU A 61 4.00 -8.30 6.38
N GLU A 62 3.82 -8.27 7.70
CA GLU A 62 2.49 -8.22 8.31
C GLU A 62 1.74 -6.95 7.89
N ASN A 63 2.41 -5.78 7.94
CA ASN A 63 1.83 -4.53 7.45
C ASN A 63 1.40 -4.63 5.99
N LEU A 64 2.26 -5.17 5.13
CA LEU A 64 1.96 -5.36 3.71
C LEU A 64 0.75 -6.27 3.52
N PHE A 65 0.66 -7.38 4.26
CA PHE A 65 -0.49 -8.29 4.17
C PHE A 65 -1.77 -7.63 4.65
N ASP A 66 -1.75 -6.96 5.79
CA ASP A 66 -2.92 -6.25 6.33
C ASP A 66 -3.41 -5.18 5.35
N HIS A 67 -2.50 -4.35 4.86
CA HIS A 67 -2.77 -3.35 3.81
C HIS A 67 -3.41 -4.00 2.57
N LEU A 68 -2.79 -5.03 1.99
CA LEU A 68 -3.29 -5.69 0.79
C LEU A 68 -4.60 -6.47 1.01
N ILE A 69 -4.85 -7.02 2.20
CA ILE A 69 -6.14 -7.64 2.54
C ILE A 69 -7.25 -6.58 2.59
N VAL A 70 -6.96 -5.42 3.18
CA VAL A 70 -7.91 -4.31 3.30
C VAL A 70 -8.18 -3.67 1.93
N HIS A 71 -7.20 -3.65 1.02
CA HIS A 71 -7.48 -3.37 -0.39
C HIS A 71 -8.57 -4.28 -0.95
N TYR A 72 -8.62 -5.58 -0.63
CA TYR A 72 -9.74 -6.40 -1.11
C TYR A 72 -11.08 -6.13 -0.42
N LEU A 73 -11.10 -5.44 0.72
CA LEU A 73 -12.33 -5.01 1.38
C LEU A 73 -12.91 -3.76 0.71
N PHE A 74 -12.07 -2.76 0.42
CA PHE A 74 -12.52 -1.46 -0.10
C PHE A 74 -12.34 -1.28 -1.61
N CYS A 75 -11.28 -1.84 -2.19
CA CYS A 75 -11.07 -1.76 -3.63
C CYS A 75 -12.24 -2.50 -4.28
N PRO A 76 -12.89 -1.89 -5.28
CA PRO A 76 -14.18 -2.37 -5.69
C PRO A 76 -14.07 -3.81 -6.15
N ARG A 77 -14.94 -4.66 -5.58
CA ARG A 77 -15.17 -6.04 -6.00
C ARG A 77 -15.42 -6.22 -7.51
N SER A 78 -15.55 -5.12 -8.27
CA SER A 78 -15.73 -5.10 -9.72
C SER A 78 -14.63 -4.28 -10.40
N ILE A 79 -13.99 -4.91 -11.39
CA ILE A 79 -13.10 -4.28 -12.38
C ILE A 79 -13.77 -3.06 -13.01
N GLU A 80 -15.10 -3.07 -13.14
CA GLU A 80 -15.88 -1.96 -13.68
C GLU A 80 -15.72 -0.68 -12.85
N THR A 81 -15.86 -0.75 -11.52
CA THR A 81 -15.74 0.42 -10.65
C THR A 81 -14.30 0.92 -10.61
N ALA A 82 -13.31 0.02 -10.60
CA ALA A 82 -11.90 0.41 -10.74
C ALA A 82 -11.66 1.15 -12.08
N GLY A 83 -12.27 0.66 -13.16
CA GLY A 83 -12.26 1.31 -14.46
C GLY A 83 -12.92 2.69 -14.46
N ARG A 84 -14.04 2.87 -13.75
CA ARG A 84 -14.73 4.17 -13.60
C ARG A 84 -13.89 5.16 -12.80
N LEU A 85 -13.27 4.74 -11.69
CA LEU A 85 -12.36 5.59 -10.92
C LEU A 85 -11.14 6.00 -11.75
N ALA A 86 -10.54 5.05 -12.48
CA ALA A 86 -9.42 5.34 -13.39
C ALA A 86 -9.82 6.29 -14.52
N LEU A 87 -11.04 6.16 -15.05
CA LEU A 87 -11.57 7.07 -16.07
C LEU A 87 -11.76 8.48 -15.50
N ALA A 88 -12.39 8.62 -14.34
CA ALA A 88 -12.57 9.90 -13.66
C ALA A 88 -11.22 10.56 -13.31
N ALA A 89 -10.27 9.79 -12.79
CA ALA A 89 -8.91 10.25 -12.55
C ALA A 89 -8.23 10.72 -13.85
N ARG A 90 -8.43 9.99 -14.96
CA ARG A 90 -7.90 10.37 -16.27
C ARG A 90 -8.54 11.65 -16.81
N GLU A 91 -9.84 11.84 -16.61
CA GLU A 91 -10.57 13.06 -17.02
C GLU A 91 -10.10 14.28 -16.23
N GLY A 92 -9.82 14.12 -14.93
CA GLY A 92 -9.23 15.18 -14.11
C GLY A 92 -7.75 15.49 -14.45
N LEU A 93 -7.03 14.54 -15.03
CA LEU A 93 -5.65 14.73 -15.47
C LEU A 93 -5.61 15.38 -16.86
N SER A 94 -5.15 16.64 -16.90
CA SER A 94 -5.09 17.53 -18.09
C SER A 94 -4.49 16.94 -19.37
N ASN A 95 -3.72 15.85 -19.29
CA ASN A 95 -3.01 15.26 -20.43
C ASN A 95 -3.41 13.80 -20.73
N GLY A 96 -4.47 13.26 -20.12
CA GLY A 96 -5.00 11.93 -20.45
C GLY A 96 -4.03 10.75 -20.26
N ASN A 97 -2.97 10.92 -19.47
CA ASN A 97 -1.92 9.91 -19.25
C ASN A 97 -2.47 8.73 -18.41
N PRO A 98 -2.63 7.52 -18.99
CA PRO A 98 -3.22 6.38 -18.27
C PRO A 98 -2.39 5.91 -17.07
N ASN A 99 -1.07 6.03 -17.12
CA ASN A 99 -0.20 5.63 -16.02
C ASN A 99 -0.36 6.56 -14.82
N ARG A 100 -0.48 7.87 -15.07
CA ARG A 100 -0.78 8.85 -14.00
C ARG A 100 -2.17 8.62 -13.42
N ALA A 101 -3.17 8.34 -14.26
CA ALA A 101 -4.53 8.04 -13.79
C ALA A 101 -4.56 6.80 -12.89
N ARG A 102 -3.92 5.71 -13.32
CA ARG A 102 -3.78 4.49 -12.51
C ARG A 102 -3.08 4.77 -11.18
N ARG A 103 -2.00 5.57 -11.21
CA ARG A 103 -1.26 5.93 -10.01
C ARG A 103 -2.11 6.73 -9.03
N MET A 104 -2.90 7.70 -9.50
CA MET A 104 -3.81 8.48 -8.65
C MET A 104 -4.89 7.60 -7.99
N VAL A 105 -5.43 6.62 -8.71
CA VAL A 105 -6.41 5.68 -8.14
C VAL A 105 -5.78 4.79 -7.06
N ASN A 106 -4.57 4.29 -7.31
CA ASN A 106 -3.84 3.50 -6.32
C ASN A 106 -3.59 4.35 -5.07
N LEU A 107 -3.03 5.55 -5.22
CA LEU A 107 -2.77 6.48 -4.13
C LEU A 107 -4.01 6.75 -3.28
N PHE A 108 -5.13 7.09 -3.92
CA PHE A 108 -6.39 7.30 -3.21
C PHE A 108 -6.85 6.05 -2.46
N SER A 109 -6.70 4.87 -3.08
CA SER A 109 -7.04 3.60 -2.44
C SER A 109 -6.17 3.34 -1.22
N ASP A 110 -4.87 3.62 -1.30
CA ASP A 110 -3.90 3.45 -0.21
C ASP A 110 -4.27 4.36 0.97
N ILE A 111 -4.59 5.64 0.70
CA ILE A 111 -5.04 6.61 1.73
C ILE A 111 -6.29 6.08 2.45
N VAL A 112 -7.29 5.60 1.71
CA VAL A 112 -8.53 5.06 2.30
C VAL A 112 -8.25 3.81 3.14
N VAL A 113 -7.44 2.88 2.60
CA VAL A 113 -7.09 1.62 3.25
C VAL A 113 -6.36 1.87 4.56
N ASP A 114 -5.32 2.71 4.55
CA ASP A 114 -4.50 2.92 5.73
C ASP A 114 -5.17 3.84 6.74
N THR A 115 -5.93 4.86 6.32
CA THR A 115 -6.73 5.67 7.25
C THR A 115 -7.73 4.80 8.01
N PHE A 116 -8.43 3.88 7.32
CA PHE A 116 -9.32 2.95 7.99
C PHE A 116 -8.59 2.04 9.00
N ARG A 117 -7.37 1.61 8.67
CA ARG A 117 -6.57 0.77 9.58
C ARG A 117 -6.15 1.55 10.83
N LEU A 118 -5.73 2.79 10.67
CA LEU A 118 -5.41 3.70 11.78
C LEU A 118 -6.60 3.89 12.72
N GLU A 119 -7.79 4.14 12.17
CA GLU A 119 -9.03 4.29 12.96
C GLU A 119 -9.45 3.00 13.69
N ARG A 120 -8.99 1.83 13.23
CA ARG A 120 -9.41 0.53 13.74
C ARG A 120 -8.66 0.12 15.01
N SER A 121 -7.35 0.33 15.08
CA SER A 121 -6.53 -0.16 16.20
C SER A 121 -5.13 0.45 16.30
N GLU A 122 -4.63 0.64 17.52
CA GLU A 122 -3.26 1.10 17.80
C GLU A 122 -2.17 0.16 17.24
N GLU A 123 -2.40 -1.17 17.18
CA GLU A 123 -1.45 -2.10 16.54
C GLU A 123 -1.30 -1.84 15.04
N ASP A 124 -2.36 -1.38 14.38
CA ASP A 124 -2.29 -0.98 12.97
C ASP A 124 -1.51 0.32 12.78
N GLU A 125 -1.57 1.25 13.75
CA GLU A 125 -0.83 2.51 13.69
C GLU A 125 0.67 2.30 13.54
N GLU A 126 1.28 1.50 14.42
CA GLU A 126 2.71 1.20 14.35
C GLU A 126 3.11 0.60 13.00
N LYS A 127 2.28 -0.31 12.47
CA LYS A 127 2.51 -0.99 11.19
C LYS A 127 2.37 -0.05 10.00
N VAL A 128 1.33 0.77 9.97
CA VAL A 128 1.08 1.75 8.90
C VAL A 128 2.22 2.77 8.86
N LEU A 129 2.57 3.36 10.00
CA LEU A 129 3.64 4.36 10.09
C LEU A 129 5.00 3.78 9.70
N LEU A 130 5.29 2.53 10.07
CA LEU A 130 6.49 1.83 9.61
C LEU A 130 6.57 1.79 8.07
N GLY A 131 5.47 1.45 7.40
CA GLY A 131 5.41 1.37 5.94
C GLY A 131 5.63 2.71 5.26
N TRP A 132 4.94 3.77 5.72
CA TRP A 132 5.06 5.11 5.15
C TRP A 132 6.42 5.76 5.45
N THR A 133 7.01 5.50 6.62
CA THR A 133 8.37 5.97 6.95
C THR A 133 9.42 5.29 6.07
N ASP A 134 9.29 3.98 5.85
CA ASP A 134 10.18 3.26 4.94
C ASP A 134 10.06 3.74 3.49
N LEU A 135 8.85 4.10 3.02
CA LEU A 135 8.66 4.74 1.72
C LEU A 135 9.35 6.12 1.68
N ALA A 136 9.14 6.96 2.69
CA ALA A 136 9.71 8.30 2.77
C ALA A 136 11.25 8.30 2.84
N GLY A 137 11.86 7.21 3.36
CA GLY A 137 13.30 7.02 3.38
C GLY A 137 13.93 6.61 2.04
N GLN A 138 13.13 6.38 1.00
CA GLN A 138 13.60 6.00 -0.34
C GLN A 138 13.71 7.22 -1.27
N ASP A 139 14.38 7.06 -2.41
CA ASP A 139 14.39 8.04 -3.50
C ASP A 139 13.03 8.00 -4.23
N ILE A 140 12.06 8.75 -3.70
CA ILE A 140 10.68 8.81 -4.16
C ILE A 140 10.44 10.02 -5.05
N SER A 141 9.33 10.02 -5.79
CA SER A 141 9.02 11.15 -6.67
C SER A 141 8.38 12.32 -5.90
N PRO A 142 8.41 13.56 -6.42
CA PRO A 142 7.82 14.72 -5.73
C PRO A 142 6.34 14.58 -5.39
N LEU A 143 5.59 13.78 -6.16
CA LEU A 143 4.20 13.47 -5.84
C LEU A 143 4.09 12.60 -4.58
N ASP A 144 4.96 11.62 -4.41
CA ASP A 144 4.95 10.76 -3.21
C ASP A 144 5.41 11.57 -1.99
N GLU A 145 6.38 12.47 -2.14
CA GLU A 145 6.79 13.41 -1.10
C GLU A 145 5.61 14.27 -0.61
N ALA A 146 4.86 14.87 -1.53
CA ALA A 146 3.67 15.66 -1.20
C ALA A 146 2.59 14.83 -0.49
N VAL A 147 2.43 13.56 -0.88
CA VAL A 147 1.49 12.64 -0.25
C VAL A 147 1.93 12.28 1.17
N VAL A 148 3.21 11.94 1.37
CA VAL A 148 3.74 11.64 2.70
C VAL A 148 3.53 12.83 3.64
N GLY A 149 3.83 14.05 3.17
CA GLY A 149 3.56 15.28 3.93
C GLY A 149 2.08 15.45 4.25
N PHE A 150 1.21 15.31 3.25
CA PHE A 150 -0.24 15.36 3.45
C PHE A 150 -0.75 14.33 4.46
N LEU A 151 -0.23 13.10 4.42
CA LEU A 151 -0.61 12.02 5.34
C LEU A 151 -0.13 12.30 6.77
N GLY A 152 1.07 12.88 6.92
CA GLY A 152 1.58 13.34 8.22
C GLY A 152 0.62 14.33 8.87
N ASP A 153 0.20 15.33 8.11
CA ASP A 153 -0.76 16.34 8.58
C ASP A 153 -2.16 15.75 8.82
N LEU A 154 -2.67 14.94 7.89
CA LEU A 154 -4.00 14.33 7.97
C LEU A 154 -4.15 13.43 9.20
N TRP A 155 -3.13 12.62 9.50
CA TRP A 155 -3.16 11.68 10.61
C TRP A 155 -2.59 12.28 11.91
N GLY A 156 -1.97 13.46 11.86
CA GLY A 156 -1.35 14.11 13.02
C GLY A 156 -0.12 13.35 13.54
N VAL A 157 0.67 12.80 12.63
CA VAL A 157 1.82 11.92 12.92
C VAL A 157 3.11 12.50 12.34
N ASP A 158 4.25 12.13 12.93
CA ASP A 158 5.58 12.56 12.50
C ASP A 158 6.07 11.73 11.30
N LEU A 159 5.51 12.01 10.12
CA LEU A 159 6.04 11.53 8.85
C LEU A 159 6.95 12.60 8.23
N PRO A 160 8.01 12.21 7.49
CA PRO A 160 8.89 13.17 6.83
C PRO A 160 8.11 14.11 5.91
N SER A 161 7.95 15.36 6.33
CA SER A 161 7.28 16.39 5.54
C SER A 161 8.27 17.06 4.62
N PHE A 162 7.83 17.28 3.39
CA PHE A 162 8.52 18.08 2.40
C PHE A 162 7.71 19.37 2.25
N ASP A 163 8.35 20.53 2.40
CA ASP A 163 7.73 21.86 2.24
C ASP A 163 7.25 22.05 0.79
N LEU A 164 6.14 21.41 0.44
CA LEU A 164 5.54 21.40 -0.89
C LEU A 164 4.15 22.06 -0.79
N PRO A 165 3.90 23.17 -1.52
CA PRO A 165 2.59 23.82 -1.52
C PRO A 165 1.41 22.88 -1.83
N GLU A 166 1.67 21.79 -2.55
CA GLU A 166 0.68 20.78 -2.92
C GLU A 166 0.11 20.00 -1.73
N SER A 167 0.85 19.81 -0.63
CA SER A 167 0.32 19.14 0.56
C SER A 167 -0.75 20.00 1.24
N GLU A 168 -0.51 21.30 1.39
CA GLU A 168 -1.48 22.27 1.92
C GLU A 168 -2.75 22.33 1.06
N MET A 169 -2.60 22.26 -0.27
CA MET A 169 -3.76 22.25 -1.17
C MET A 169 -4.67 21.03 -0.95
N LEU A 170 -4.10 19.86 -0.65
CA LEU A 170 -4.89 18.64 -0.39
C LEU A 170 -5.70 18.73 0.91
N LEU A 171 -5.23 19.47 1.91
CA LEU A 171 -5.98 19.70 3.16
C LEU A 171 -7.13 20.72 3.02
N SER A 172 -7.19 21.45 1.91
CA SER A 172 -8.17 22.53 1.68
C SER A 172 -9.46 22.10 0.97
N VAL A 173 -9.59 20.81 0.63
CA VAL A 173 -10.74 20.19 -0.05
C VAL A 173 -11.72 19.61 0.95
#